data_AF-A0A7U6LXE6-F1
#
_entry.id   AF-A0A7U6LXE6-F1
#
_cell.length_a   1.000
_cell.length_b   1.000
_cell.length_c   1.000
_cell.angle_alpha   90.00
_cell.angle_beta   90.00
_cell.angle_gamma   90.00
#
_symmetry.space_group_name_H-M   'P 1'
#
loop_
_entity.id
_entity.type
_entity.pdbx_description
1 polymer ?
#
loop_
_entity_poly.entity_id
_entity_poly.type
_entity_poly.pdbx_seq_one_letter_code
_entity_poly.pdbx_strand_id
1 'polypeptide(L)' 'MRIDRAEPAQSGLVRPDNAFLADQQRLLVGWPTKLALAPDLRPGRQPPGARRYPPAGQAGLAGLPRPPLGVPAWEQLLP' A
#
# COMPACT_ATOMS: atom_id res chain seq x y z
N MET A 1 -19.25 10.97 14.71
CA MET A 1 -17.91 10.34 14.75
C MET A 1 -17.10 10.90 13.60
N ARG A 2 -15.97 11.57 13.86
CA ARG A 2 -15.05 12.05 12.81
C ARG A 2 -14.11 10.90 12.49
N ILE A 3 -14.09 10.45 11.24
CA ILE A 3 -13.16 9.43 10.77
C ILE A 3 -12.01 10.17 10.09
N ASP A 4 -10.82 10.09 10.65
CA ASP A 4 -9.62 10.56 9.96
C ASP A 4 -9.28 9.56 8.86
N ARG A 5 -9.38 10.00 7.60
CA ARG A 5 -9.05 9.17 6.46
C ARG A 5 -7.55 9.24 6.23
N ALA A 6 -6.91 8.08 6.09
CA ALA A 6 -5.49 8.01 5.80
C ALA A 6 -5.14 8.49 4.37
N GLU A 7 -6.10 8.48 3.44
CA GLU A 7 -5.89 9.01 2.09
C GLU A 7 -5.88 10.54 2.06
N PRO A 8 -5.12 11.18 1.15
CA PRO A 8 -5.06 12.64 1.02
C PRO A 8 -6.44 13.22 0.69
N ALA A 9 -6.76 14.37 1.29
CA ALA A 9 -7.98 15.10 0.97
C ALA A 9 -7.94 15.60 -0.49
N GLN A 10 -8.85 15.11 -1.32
CA GLN A 10 -9.00 15.59 -2.69
C GLN A 10 -9.90 16.84 -2.73
N SER A 11 -9.47 17.85 -3.48
CA SER A 11 -10.27 19.04 -3.76
C SER A 11 -11.47 18.67 -4.64
N GLY A 12 -12.69 19.03 -4.21
CA GLY A 12 -13.89 18.92 -5.04
C GLY A 12 -14.83 17.75 -4.71
N LEU A 13 -14.63 17.00 -3.61
CA LEU A 13 -15.48 15.85 -3.21
C LEU A 13 -15.60 14.74 -4.26
N VAL A 14 -14.78 14.78 -5.32
CA VAL A 14 -14.78 13.76 -6.37
C VAL A 14 -14.12 12.50 -5.81
N ARG A 15 -14.73 11.35 -6.08
CA ARG A 15 -14.19 10.06 -5.68
C ARG A 15 -12.88 9.81 -6.43
N PRO A 16 -11.77 9.43 -5.75
CA PRO A 16 -10.55 9.07 -6.44
C PRO A 16 -10.78 7.82 -7.30
N ASP A 17 -10.50 7.93 -8.59
CA ASP A 17 -10.56 6.82 -9.54
C ASP A 17 -9.20 6.14 -9.74
N ASN A 18 -8.13 6.73 -9.21
CA ASN A 18 -6.75 6.23 -9.30
C ASN A 18 -6.14 6.01 -7.91
N ALA A 19 -5.16 5.12 -7.83
CA ALA A 19 -4.32 4.95 -6.64
C ALA A 19 -3.44 6.19 -6.40
N PHE A 20 -3.18 6.52 -5.14
CA PHE A 20 -2.26 7.59 -4.76
C PHE A 20 -0.88 7.02 -4.41
N LEU A 21 0.19 7.66 -4.88
CA LEU A 21 1.58 7.36 -4.52
C LEU A 21 2.36 8.67 -4.38
N ALA A 22 3.01 8.86 -3.23
CA ALA A 22 3.95 9.93 -2.96
C ALA A 22 5.35 9.35 -2.74
N ASP A 23 6.35 9.98 -3.35
CA ASP A 23 7.77 9.67 -3.16
C ASP A 23 8.41 10.75 -2.28
N GLN A 24 8.94 10.32 -1.14
CA GLN A 24 9.74 11.10 -0.20
C GLN A 24 11.14 10.48 -0.07
N GLN A 25 11.92 10.55 -1.16
CA GLN A 25 13.32 10.12 -1.27
C GLN A 25 13.56 8.60 -1.15
N ARG A 26 13.45 8.07 0.07
CA ARG A 26 13.62 6.64 0.42
C ARG A 26 12.33 6.06 0.99
N LEU A 27 11.27 6.87 1.06
CA LEU A 27 9.97 6.48 1.55
C LEU A 27 8.95 6.64 0.43
N LEU A 28 8.25 5.56 0.12
CA LEU A 28 7.09 5.59 -0.77
C LEU A 28 5.83 5.43 0.09
N VAL A 29 4.91 6.38 0.00
CA VAL A 29 3.64 6.37 0.73
C VAL A 29 2.50 6.28 -0.27
N GLY A 30 1.60 5.32 -0.14
CA GLY A 30 0.51 5.18 -1.09
C GLY A 30 -0.76 4.57 -0.51
N TRP A 31 -1.89 4.88 -1.15
CA TRP A 31 -3.20 4.34 -0.81
C TRP A 31 -3.93 3.91 -2.08
N PRO A 32 -4.43 2.66 -2.14
CA PRO A 32 -5.18 2.22 -3.30
C PRO A 32 -6.58 2.85 -3.35
N THR A 33 -7.08 3.44 -2.26
CA THR A 33 -8.44 4.03 -2.07
C THR A 33 -9.61 3.04 -2.25
N LYS A 34 -9.47 2.00 -3.08
CA LYS A 34 -10.36 0.83 -3.25
C LYS A 34 -9.50 -0.42 -3.46
N LEU A 35 -9.94 -1.59 -2.97
CA LEU A 35 -9.18 -2.85 -3.13
C LEU A 35 -8.93 -3.21 -4.60
N ALA A 36 -9.88 -2.90 -5.49
CA ALA A 36 -9.77 -3.10 -6.93
C ALA A 36 -8.64 -2.29 -7.59
N LEU A 37 -8.17 -1.21 -6.95
CA LEU A 37 -7.09 -0.34 -7.42
C LEU A 37 -5.72 -0.71 -6.81
N ALA A 38 -5.64 -1.75 -5.98
CA ALA A 38 -4.35 -2.27 -5.52
C ALA A 38 -3.41 -2.64 -6.68
N PRO A 39 -3.93 -3.16 -7.82
CA PRO A 39 -3.22 -3.24 -9.07
C PRO A 39 -2.59 -1.98 -9.64
N ASP A 40 -3.08 -0.80 -9.28
CA ASP A 40 -2.58 0.47 -9.81
C ASP A 40 -1.65 1.15 -8.81
N LEU A 41 -1.64 0.68 -7.55
CA LEU A 41 -0.69 1.08 -6.51
C LEU A 41 0.70 0.44 -6.68
N ARG A 42 0.94 -0.31 -7.77
CA ARG A 42 2.27 -0.84 -8.03
C ARG A 42 3.12 0.26 -8.65
N PRO A 43 4.34 0.50 -8.16
CA PRO A 43 5.32 1.32 -8.87
C PRO A 43 5.47 0.75 -10.30
N GLY A 44 4.90 1.43 -11.29
CA GLY A 44 4.69 0.86 -12.62
C GLY A 44 5.99 0.45 -13.28
N ARG A 45 6.20 -0.85 -13.58
CA ARG A 45 7.25 -1.47 -14.42
C ARG A 45 8.73 -1.07 -14.21
N GLN A 46 9.04 -0.07 -13.41
CA GLN A 46 10.29 0.28 -12.76
C GLN A 46 9.89 1.20 -11.60
N PRO A 47 10.22 0.86 -10.33
CA PRO A 47 9.99 1.79 -9.24
C PRO A 47 10.68 3.14 -9.52
N PRO A 48 10.11 4.27 -9.05
CA PRO A 48 10.88 5.51 -8.92
C PRO A 48 12.21 5.19 -8.26
N GLY A 49 13.32 5.46 -8.96
CA GLY A 49 14.64 5.07 -8.49
C GLY A 49 15.07 3.63 -8.76
N ALA A 50 14.50 2.89 -9.73
CA ALA A 50 15.09 1.62 -10.18
C ALA A 50 16.55 1.78 -10.68
N ARG A 51 16.87 2.95 -11.26
CA ARG A 51 18.27 3.38 -11.54
C ARG A 51 19.06 3.76 -10.28
N ARG A 52 18.37 4.09 -9.18
CA ARG A 52 18.93 4.52 -7.90
C ARG A 52 19.21 3.34 -6.95
N TYR A 53 18.48 2.24 -7.11
CA TYR A 53 18.57 1.04 -6.27
C TYR A 53 18.65 -0.21 -7.15
N PRO A 54 19.83 -0.51 -7.73
CA PRO A 54 20.02 -1.74 -8.50
C PRO A 54 19.84 -2.97 -7.59
N PRO A 55 19.45 -4.13 -8.16
CA PRO A 55 19.46 -5.38 -7.42
C PRO A 55 20.84 -5.64 -6.79
N ALA A 56 20.86 -5.97 -5.52
CA ALA A 56 22.06 -6.32 -4.77
C ALA A 56 21.89 -7.70 -4.15
N GLY A 57 23.01 -8.38 -3.85
CA GLY A 57 22.98 -9.66 -3.14
C GLY A 57 22.30 -9.49 -1.77
N GLN A 58 21.27 -10.29 -1.51
CA GLN A 58 20.52 -10.27 -0.25
C GLN A 58 20.79 -11.57 0.51
N ALA A 59 21.03 -11.47 1.81
CA ALA A 59 21.09 -12.62 2.69
C ALA A 59 19.72 -13.33 2.72
N GLY A 60 19.73 -14.66 2.93
CA GLY A 60 18.51 -15.43 3.04
C GLY A 60 17.64 -14.94 4.20
N LEU A 61 16.33 -14.82 3.99
CA LEU A 61 15.34 -14.38 4.98
C LEU A 61 14.97 -15.49 5.99
N ALA A 62 15.88 -16.45 6.23
CA ALA A 62 15.63 -17.58 7.10
C ALA A 62 15.42 -17.13 8.56
N GLY A 63 14.43 -17.70 9.24
CA GLY A 63 14.13 -17.40 10.64
C GLY A 63 13.24 -16.17 10.89
N LEU A 64 12.79 -15.46 9.85
CA LEU A 64 11.79 -14.40 10.04
C LEU A 64 10.41 -15.00 10.39
N PRO A 65 9.69 -14.42 11.36
CA PRO A 65 8.35 -14.87 11.71
C PRO A 65 7.39 -14.62 10.55
N ARG A 66 6.46 -15.56 10.34
CA ARG A 66 5.37 -15.38 9.38
C ARG A 66 4.24 -14.59 10.05
N PRO A 67 3.73 -13.51 9.44
CA PRO A 67 2.58 -12.81 9.99
C PRO A 67 1.33 -13.70 9.92
N PRO A 68 0.41 -13.57 10.89
CA PRO A 68 -0.88 -14.28 10.84
C PRO A 68 -1.75 -13.72 9.70
N LEU A 69 -2.71 -14.52 9.26
CA LEU A 69 -3.74 -14.07 8.32
C LEU A 69 -4.80 -13.24 9.07
N GLY A 70 -5.37 -12.25 8.39
CA GLY A 70 -6.53 -11.52 8.90
C GLY A 70 -7.76 -12.43 8.93
N VAL A 71 -8.45 -12.46 10.06
CA VAL A 71 -9.72 -13.19 10.22
C VAL A 71 -10.86 -12.29 9.75
N PRO A 72 -11.79 -12.78 8.92
CA PRO A 72 -12.90 -11.97 8.45
C PRO A 72 -13.88 -11.66 9.59
N ALA A 73 -14.56 -10.51 9.50
CA ALA A 73 -15.40 -10.00 10.58
C ALA A 73 -16.53 -10.98 10.98
N TRP A 74 -17.09 -11.75 10.05
CA TRP A 74 -18.16 -12.70 10.35
C TRP A 74 -17.69 -13.91 11.18
N GLU A 75 -16.43 -14.31 11.10
CA GLU A 75 -15.87 -15.36 11.97
C GLU A 75 -15.56 -14.84 13.38
N GLN A 76 -15.44 -13.51 13.54
CA GLN A 76 -15.17 -12.88 14.83
C GLN A 76 -16.44 -12.46 15.57
N LEU A 77 -17.47 -12.06 14.82
CA LEU A 77 -18.64 -11.37 15.36
C LEU A 77 -19.92 -12.21 15.37
N LEU A 78 -19.97 -13.32 14.63
CA LEU A 78 -21.12 -14.23 14.62
C LEU A 78 -20.83 -15.43 15.53
N PRO A 79 -21.85 -15.92 16.27
CA PRO A 79 -21.74 -17.08 17.15
C PRO A 79 -21.57 -18.40 16.38
#